data_AF-A0A2G4IIC2-F1
#
_entry.id   AF-A0A2G4IIC2-F1
#
_cell.length_a   1.000
_cell.length_b   1.000
_cell.length_c   1.000
_cell.angle_alpha   90.00
_cell.angle_beta   90.00
_cell.angle_gamma   90.00
#
_symmetry.space_group_name_H-M   'P 1'
#
loop_
_entity.id
_entity.type
_entity.pdbx_description
1 polymer ?
#
loop_
_entity_poly.entity_id
_entity_poly.type
_entity_poly.pdbx_seq_one_letter_code
_entity_poly.pdbx_strand_id
1 'polypeptide(L)'
;MTTELDFDAVVIGAGLTGLYQAYRLREMGYRVLGVEAAEDIGGVWHHNRYPGCRIDSESEVYGYFWNEQLMQEWNWSERFAAQPEVLRYIHRAAEIMDIRKDFIFNAKVHQATFDDASNAWTLEFQQGHRAPVTTRFVFSALGPLSATQMPRIPGINTFKGESYHTAAWPRDPVGLGPANLDFSNKRVAVIGTGSTGVQLIQEMAKVAKHLTVFLLEPNWCTPLGNGPMTQERMDYIKSHYNEFTAKCDASIAGFPHEFDPRNLFDVPKEERDAKLEELYKGPGFSLWLGTFQDGLSDPEANQYLSDFVANKIRQRVKDQHIAELLIPKDHGFGTRRVPLETNYYEAYNQDNVSVVDLNTTPITRITPDGIQTTDSLHELDAILYATGFDAVKGAWSRIDIRGTGGVALKDEWAKGIKTYMGMQCPGFPNFFMLVGPHSGATFCNIPRCSALAVDWLSDMIAEAKNGGVQRIEPEIAAAESYSEYCAKLMGKMLLGQTNSWFTGINKNIEGRDKREALLFVGGNPKFREYCDDVRENGYKGYIMT
;
A
#
# COMPACT_ATOMS: atom_id res chain seq x y z
N MET A 1 -13.69 30.91 -28.70
CA MET A 1 -13.09 31.52 -27.50
C MET A 1 -12.60 30.37 -26.65
N THR A 2 -11.30 30.17 -26.51
CA THR A 2 -10.77 29.19 -25.55
C THR A 2 -11.09 29.73 -24.15
N THR A 3 -12.06 29.11 -23.47
CA THR A 3 -12.29 29.34 -22.05
C THR A 3 -10.99 29.07 -21.30
N GLU A 4 -10.51 30.06 -20.57
CA GLU A 4 -9.34 29.92 -19.70
C GLU A 4 -9.64 28.84 -18.65
N LEU A 5 -8.80 27.80 -18.58
CA LEU A 5 -8.94 26.74 -17.58
C LEU A 5 -8.58 27.29 -16.20
N ASP A 6 -9.27 26.82 -15.16
CA ASP A 6 -9.03 27.26 -13.78
C ASP A 6 -7.60 26.92 -13.32
N PHE A 7 -7.14 25.72 -13.67
CA PHE A 7 -5.81 25.20 -13.31
C PHE A 7 -5.16 24.50 -14.48
N ASP A 8 -3.83 24.49 -14.51
CA ASP A 8 -3.11 23.71 -15.53
C ASP A 8 -3.07 22.23 -15.15
N ALA A 9 -2.95 21.93 -13.85
CA ALA A 9 -3.00 20.56 -13.34
C ALA A 9 -3.76 20.45 -12.02
N VAL A 10 -4.47 19.34 -11.84
CA VAL A 10 -5.07 18.94 -10.55
C VAL A 10 -4.42 17.65 -10.05
N VAL A 11 -4.03 17.61 -8.78
CA VAL A 11 -3.51 16.41 -8.11
C VAL A 11 -4.52 15.94 -7.07
N ILE A 12 -5.00 14.70 -7.19
CA ILE A 12 -6.00 14.10 -6.29
C ILE A 12 -5.31 13.21 -5.25
N GLY A 13 -5.31 13.65 -3.99
CA GLY A 13 -4.71 12.99 -2.84
C GLY A 13 -3.46 13.72 -2.31
N ALA A 14 -3.39 13.89 -0.99
CA ALA A 14 -2.30 14.56 -0.26
C ALA A 14 -1.46 13.58 0.59
N GLY A 15 -1.30 12.34 0.12
CA GLY A 15 -0.25 11.44 0.60
C GLY A 15 1.12 11.84 0.06
N LEU A 16 2.19 11.11 0.44
CA LEU A 16 3.56 11.38 -0.01
C LEU A 16 3.63 11.59 -1.55
N THR A 17 3.13 10.63 -2.32
CA THR A 17 3.20 10.73 -3.79
C THR A 17 2.49 11.97 -4.35
N GLY A 18 1.33 12.35 -3.81
CA GLY A 18 0.57 13.51 -4.29
C GLY A 18 1.19 14.84 -3.91
N LEU A 19 1.74 14.95 -2.69
CA LEU A 19 2.51 16.13 -2.27
C LEU A 19 3.72 16.34 -3.18
N TYR A 20 4.47 15.27 -3.47
CA TYR A 20 5.63 15.37 -4.34
C TYR A 20 5.27 15.76 -5.78
N GLN A 21 4.20 15.17 -6.34
CA GLN A 21 3.73 15.54 -7.69
C GLN A 21 3.28 17.00 -7.79
N ALA A 22 2.51 17.48 -6.82
CA ALA A 22 2.06 18.87 -6.79
C ALA A 22 3.25 19.83 -6.68
N TYR A 23 4.22 19.50 -5.83
CA TYR A 23 5.46 20.27 -5.67
C TYR A 23 6.23 20.35 -6.98
N ARG A 24 6.49 19.21 -7.65
CA ARG A 24 7.20 19.18 -8.95
C ARG A 24 6.52 20.04 -10.01
N LEU A 25 5.20 19.91 -10.17
CA LEU A 25 4.45 20.70 -11.14
C LEU A 25 4.51 22.21 -10.84
N ARG A 26 4.44 22.59 -9.57
CA ARG A 26 4.53 23.99 -9.17
C ARG A 26 5.92 24.57 -9.43
N GLU A 27 6.99 23.81 -9.16
CA GLU A 27 8.37 24.23 -9.48
C GLU A 27 8.57 24.45 -11.00
N MET A 28 7.80 23.75 -11.84
CA MET A 28 7.78 23.94 -13.30
C MET A 28 6.92 25.14 -13.75
N GLY A 29 6.37 25.91 -12.80
CA GLY A 29 5.57 27.11 -13.04
C GLY A 29 4.14 26.82 -13.51
N TYR A 30 3.58 25.66 -13.19
CA TYR A 30 2.16 25.38 -13.43
C TYR A 30 1.27 25.95 -12.33
N ARG A 31 0.04 26.34 -12.70
CA ARG A 31 -1.07 26.59 -11.76
C ARG A 31 -1.63 25.25 -11.31
N VAL A 32 -1.26 24.82 -10.12
CA VAL A 32 -1.61 23.51 -9.57
C VAL A 32 -2.69 23.64 -8.50
N LEU A 33 -3.64 22.71 -8.50
CA LEU A 33 -4.55 22.49 -7.38
C LEU A 33 -4.38 21.07 -6.85
N GLY A 34 -3.97 20.93 -5.60
CA GLY A 34 -4.11 19.70 -4.85
C GLY A 34 -5.51 19.58 -4.23
N VAL A 35 -6.08 18.38 -4.22
CA VAL A 35 -7.38 18.11 -3.57
C VAL A 35 -7.27 16.89 -2.66
N GLU A 36 -7.74 17.02 -1.43
CA GLU A 36 -7.72 15.96 -0.42
C GLU A 36 -9.09 15.83 0.26
N ALA A 37 -9.57 14.60 0.38
CA ALA A 37 -10.84 14.30 1.03
C ALA A 37 -10.74 14.41 2.56
N ALA A 38 -9.56 14.13 3.12
CA ALA A 38 -9.26 14.28 4.53
C ALA A 38 -9.09 15.75 4.95
N GLU A 39 -9.12 15.96 6.26
CA GLU A 39 -8.96 17.28 6.88
C GLU A 39 -7.51 17.81 6.82
N ASP A 40 -6.55 16.95 6.53
CA ASP A 40 -5.12 17.28 6.48
C ASP A 40 -4.33 16.34 5.54
N ILE A 41 -3.06 16.66 5.30
CA ILE A 41 -2.11 15.85 4.53
C ILE A 41 -1.74 14.55 5.26
N GLY A 42 -1.13 13.63 4.52
CA GLY A 42 -0.50 12.42 5.08
C GLY A 42 -1.01 11.12 4.46
N GLY A 43 -2.18 11.14 3.82
CA GLY A 43 -2.78 9.99 3.16
C GLY A 43 -2.90 8.79 4.12
N VAL A 44 -2.20 7.69 3.81
CA VAL A 44 -2.18 6.48 4.66
C VAL A 44 -1.88 6.81 6.12
N TRP A 45 -0.92 7.70 6.38
CA TRP A 45 -0.47 8.07 7.71
C TRP A 45 -1.41 9.05 8.40
N HIS A 46 -2.27 9.73 7.64
CA HIS A 46 -3.36 10.50 8.21
C HIS A 46 -4.47 9.57 8.69
N HIS A 47 -4.90 8.61 7.87
CA HIS A 47 -6.04 7.74 8.14
C HIS A 47 -5.73 6.61 9.14
N ASN A 48 -4.61 5.91 8.97
CA ASN A 48 -4.30 4.69 9.73
C ASN A 48 -3.63 5.03 11.05
N ARG A 49 -4.44 5.39 12.04
CA ARG A 49 -3.97 5.78 13.38
C ARG A 49 -4.35 4.77 14.45
N TYR A 50 -4.31 3.46 14.13
CA TYR A 50 -4.59 2.40 15.10
C TYR A 50 -3.33 2.05 15.93
N PRO A 51 -3.49 1.50 17.15
CA PRO A 51 -2.37 1.06 17.97
C PRO A 51 -1.47 0.05 17.25
N GLY A 52 -0.17 0.33 17.22
CA GLY A 52 0.82 -0.52 16.55
C GLY A 52 1.09 -0.18 15.09
N CYS A 53 0.35 0.76 14.48
CA CYS A 53 0.55 1.14 13.09
C CYS A 53 1.97 1.66 12.82
N ARG A 54 2.69 0.99 11.92
CA ARG A 54 4.12 1.21 11.65
C ARG A 54 4.50 0.83 10.22
N ILE A 55 5.59 1.40 9.71
CA ILE A 55 6.20 0.99 8.44
C ILE A 55 6.79 -0.42 8.51
N ASP A 56 6.82 -1.09 7.35
CA ASP A 56 7.56 -2.34 7.12
C ASP A 56 8.89 -2.12 6.38
N SER A 57 9.09 -0.93 5.79
CA SER A 57 10.38 -0.44 5.29
C SER A 57 11.24 0.14 6.42
N GLU A 58 12.55 0.00 6.33
CA GLU A 58 13.47 0.71 7.22
C GLU A 58 13.26 2.24 7.09
N SER A 59 13.28 2.94 8.21
CA SER A 59 12.99 4.37 8.28
C SER A 59 13.89 5.21 7.35
N GLU A 60 15.18 4.86 7.26
CA GLU A 60 16.15 5.54 6.40
C GLU A 60 15.85 5.46 4.90
N VAL A 61 15.07 4.47 4.45
CA VAL A 61 14.75 4.28 3.03
C VAL A 61 13.29 4.62 2.70
N TYR A 62 12.45 4.93 3.69
CA TYR A 62 11.04 5.26 3.50
C TYR A 62 10.80 6.74 3.16
N GLY A 63 11.73 7.63 3.53
CA GLY A 63 11.62 9.07 3.29
C GLY A 63 11.72 9.48 1.81
N TYR A 64 11.56 10.77 1.57
CA TYR A 64 11.95 11.44 0.34
C TYR A 64 13.47 11.62 0.23
N PHE A 65 13.94 11.51 -1.01
CA PHE A 65 15.35 11.67 -1.36
C PHE A 65 15.61 12.81 -2.37
N TRP A 66 14.59 13.60 -2.70
CA TRP A 66 14.71 14.74 -3.63
C TRP A 66 15.29 15.99 -2.96
N ASN A 67 15.38 16.03 -1.62
CA ASN A 67 15.80 17.20 -0.85
C ASN A 67 16.89 16.86 0.17
N GLU A 68 18.10 17.36 -0.06
CA GLU A 68 19.23 17.13 0.84
C GLU A 68 19.01 17.73 2.23
N GLN A 69 18.41 18.93 2.33
CA GLN A 69 18.12 19.55 3.62
C GLN A 69 17.25 18.65 4.49
N LEU A 70 16.12 18.16 3.98
CA LEU A 70 15.21 17.27 4.69
C LEU A 70 15.91 15.97 5.13
N MET A 71 16.73 15.39 4.25
CA MET A 71 17.50 14.19 4.55
C MET A 71 18.48 14.42 5.72
N GLN A 72 19.16 15.58 5.74
CA GLN A 72 20.16 15.89 6.75
C GLN A 72 19.57 16.38 8.08
N GLU A 73 18.46 17.11 8.07
CA GLU A 73 17.86 17.65 9.29
C GLU A 73 17.00 16.61 10.03
N TRP A 74 16.33 15.70 9.31
CA TRP A 74 15.43 14.74 9.94
C TRP A 74 16.21 13.65 10.69
N ASN A 75 15.71 13.26 11.86
CA ASN A 75 16.24 12.14 12.63
C ASN A 75 15.09 11.21 12.98
N TRP A 76 15.17 9.97 12.52
CA TRP A 76 14.24 8.92 12.91
C TRP A 76 14.56 8.43 14.32
N SER A 77 13.53 8.15 15.10
CA SER A 77 13.63 7.66 16.48
C SER A 77 13.63 6.14 16.58
N GLU A 78 13.12 5.46 15.55
CA GLU A 78 13.02 4.00 15.48
C GLU A 78 13.50 3.50 14.11
N ARG A 79 14.01 2.26 14.07
CA ARG A 79 14.44 1.59 12.81
C ARG A 79 13.29 1.41 11.83
N PHE A 80 12.07 1.25 12.35
CA PHE A 80 10.83 1.22 11.58
C PHE A 80 9.88 2.20 12.23
N ALA A 81 9.76 3.43 11.75
CA ALA A 81 8.99 4.50 12.39
C ALA A 81 7.48 4.20 12.54
N ALA A 82 6.93 4.54 13.71
CA ALA A 82 5.49 4.45 13.97
C ALA A 82 4.71 5.55 13.22
N GLN A 83 3.41 5.33 12.99
CA GLN A 83 2.57 6.29 12.27
C GLN A 83 2.70 7.75 12.73
N PRO A 84 2.70 8.09 14.04
CA PRO A 84 2.78 9.49 14.46
C PRO A 84 4.09 10.15 14.02
N GLU A 85 5.19 9.40 13.98
CA GLU A 85 6.50 9.89 13.52
C GLU A 85 6.52 10.09 12.01
N VAL A 86 5.99 9.13 11.24
CA VAL A 86 5.88 9.26 9.80
C VAL A 86 4.98 10.44 9.41
N LEU A 87 3.89 10.68 10.16
CA LEU A 87 3.04 11.84 9.90
C LEU A 87 3.78 13.15 10.22
N ARG A 88 4.56 13.23 11.30
CA ARG A 88 5.44 14.39 11.56
C ARG A 88 6.45 14.61 10.44
N TYR A 89 7.06 13.54 9.94
CA TYR A 89 7.97 13.62 8.79
C TYR A 89 7.30 14.24 7.57
N ILE A 90 6.07 13.81 7.26
CA ILE A 90 5.30 14.34 6.12
C ILE A 90 4.96 15.82 6.33
N HIS A 91 4.57 16.21 7.54
CA HIS A 91 4.34 17.63 7.86
C HIS A 91 5.61 18.46 7.65
N ARG A 92 6.76 17.96 8.11
CA ARG A 92 8.03 18.66 7.93
C ARG A 92 8.42 18.78 6.46
N ALA A 93 8.24 17.71 5.68
CA ALA A 93 8.46 17.74 4.24
C ALA A 93 7.55 18.78 3.56
N ALA A 94 6.27 18.83 3.93
CA ALA A 94 5.30 19.77 3.38
C ALA A 94 5.59 21.24 3.74
N GLU A 95 6.21 21.50 4.91
CA GLU A 95 6.72 22.82 5.28
C GLU A 95 7.87 23.26 4.38
N ILE A 96 8.87 22.38 4.14
CA ILE A 96 9.99 22.68 3.23
C ILE A 96 9.47 22.93 1.82
N MET A 97 8.50 22.13 1.37
CA MET A 97 7.86 22.32 0.08
C MET A 97 6.96 23.57 0.05
N ASP A 98 6.59 24.18 1.18
CA ASP A 98 5.55 25.24 1.27
C ASP A 98 4.28 24.88 0.47
N ILE A 99 3.85 23.61 0.52
CA ILE A 99 2.89 23.04 -0.46
C ILE A 99 1.43 23.09 -0.01
N ARG A 100 1.18 23.26 1.30
CA ARG A 100 -0.18 23.21 1.87
C ARG A 100 -1.12 24.26 1.27
N LYS A 101 -0.59 25.42 0.87
CA LYS A 101 -1.35 26.51 0.23
C LYS A 101 -1.92 26.15 -1.14
N ASP A 102 -1.35 25.13 -1.78
CA ASP A 102 -1.77 24.66 -3.09
C ASP A 102 -2.85 23.57 -2.99
N PHE A 103 -3.21 23.15 -1.76
CA PHE A 103 -4.21 22.12 -1.51
C PHE A 103 -5.51 22.68 -0.93
N ILE A 104 -6.62 22.08 -1.33
CA ILE A 104 -7.90 22.15 -0.62
C ILE A 104 -8.16 20.83 0.11
N PHE A 105 -8.59 20.94 1.36
CA PHE A 105 -8.90 19.81 2.25
C PHE A 105 -10.41 19.68 2.45
N ASN A 106 -10.84 18.54 2.99
CA ASN A 106 -12.26 18.18 3.10
C ASN A 106 -13.00 18.26 1.74
N ALA A 107 -12.28 18.03 0.65
CA ALA A 107 -12.73 18.23 -0.72
C ALA A 107 -12.64 16.91 -1.48
N LYS A 108 -13.69 16.10 -1.37
CA LYS A 108 -13.79 14.83 -2.08
C LYS A 108 -14.31 15.00 -3.50
N VAL A 109 -13.49 14.65 -4.49
CA VAL A 109 -13.90 14.51 -5.90
C VAL A 109 -14.81 13.28 -6.04
N HIS A 110 -15.99 13.43 -6.64
CA HIS A 110 -16.87 12.29 -6.94
C HIS A 110 -17.00 11.99 -8.44
N GLN A 111 -16.67 12.96 -9.31
CA GLN A 111 -16.73 12.79 -10.75
C GLN A 111 -15.59 13.56 -11.42
N ALA A 112 -15.04 12.99 -12.48
CA ALA A 112 -14.07 13.65 -13.36
C ALA A 112 -14.47 13.31 -14.81
N THR A 113 -14.75 14.32 -15.62
CA THR A 113 -15.23 14.14 -16.99
C THR A 113 -14.33 14.85 -17.97
N PHE A 114 -13.85 14.13 -18.99
CA PHE A 114 -13.06 14.69 -20.07
C PHE A 114 -13.96 15.29 -21.16
N ASP A 115 -13.60 16.47 -21.64
CA ASP A 115 -14.22 17.13 -22.79
C ASP A 115 -13.28 17.11 -24.00
N ASP A 116 -13.65 16.33 -25.01
CA ASP A 116 -12.88 16.19 -26.25
C ASP A 116 -12.75 17.50 -27.04
N ALA A 117 -13.69 18.44 -26.90
CA ALA A 117 -13.63 19.71 -27.63
C ALA A 117 -12.58 20.67 -27.07
N SER A 118 -12.41 20.69 -25.74
CA SER A 118 -11.46 21.54 -25.05
C SER A 118 -10.16 20.84 -24.66
N ASN A 119 -10.08 19.51 -24.79
CA ASN A 119 -9.02 18.63 -24.28
C ASN A 119 -8.81 18.73 -22.75
N ALA A 120 -9.85 19.08 -22.01
CA ALA A 120 -9.76 19.40 -20.59
C ALA A 120 -10.65 18.48 -19.74
N TRP A 121 -10.30 18.35 -18.48
CA TRP A 121 -11.06 17.67 -17.45
C TRP A 121 -11.91 18.66 -16.65
N THR A 122 -13.14 18.29 -16.34
CA THR A 122 -13.96 18.93 -15.31
C THR A 122 -14.04 17.99 -14.11
N LEU A 123 -13.67 18.48 -12.93
CA LEU A 123 -13.74 17.73 -11.68
C LEU A 123 -14.86 18.29 -10.81
N GLU A 124 -15.78 17.42 -10.40
CA GLU A 124 -16.88 17.74 -9.52
C GLU A 124 -16.64 17.21 -8.10
N PHE A 125 -16.94 18.05 -7.12
CA PHE A 125 -16.77 17.75 -5.70
C PHE A 125 -18.10 17.37 -5.08
N GLN A 126 -18.07 16.50 -4.05
CA GLN A 126 -19.28 16.09 -3.35
C GLN A 126 -20.04 17.32 -2.85
N GLN A 127 -21.38 17.29 -2.96
CA GLN A 127 -22.22 18.47 -2.74
C GLN A 127 -21.86 19.23 -1.45
N GLY A 128 -21.71 20.54 -1.58
CA GLY A 128 -21.37 21.43 -0.46
C GLY A 128 -19.86 21.66 -0.24
N HIS A 129 -18.97 20.99 -0.98
CA HIS A 129 -17.52 21.20 -0.84
C HIS A 129 -17.00 22.39 -1.67
N ARG A 130 -17.26 22.39 -2.99
CA ARG A 130 -16.78 23.43 -3.93
C ARG A 130 -17.55 23.38 -5.25
N ALA A 131 -17.54 24.49 -5.99
CA ALA A 131 -17.88 24.47 -7.41
C ALA A 131 -16.92 23.57 -8.21
N PRO A 132 -17.36 23.00 -9.36
CA PRO A 132 -16.49 22.26 -10.26
C PRO A 132 -15.27 23.09 -10.69
N VAL A 133 -14.16 22.40 -10.98
CA VAL A 133 -12.95 23.03 -11.52
C VAL A 133 -12.54 22.38 -12.84
N THR A 134 -12.00 23.19 -13.74
CA THR A 134 -11.50 22.75 -15.04
C THR A 134 -9.97 22.70 -15.06
N THR A 135 -9.42 21.68 -15.71
CA THR A 135 -7.96 21.53 -15.81
C THR A 135 -7.50 20.78 -17.05
N ARG A 136 -6.24 21.00 -17.45
CA ARG A 136 -5.65 20.28 -18.58
C ARG A 136 -5.22 18.87 -18.16
N PHE A 137 -4.50 18.75 -17.05
CA PHE A 137 -3.89 17.49 -16.59
C PHE A 137 -4.43 17.07 -15.22
N VAL A 138 -4.70 15.78 -15.04
CA VAL A 138 -5.12 15.21 -13.76
C VAL A 138 -4.12 14.16 -13.31
N PHE A 139 -3.62 14.26 -12.08
CA PHE A 139 -2.74 13.27 -11.46
C PHE A 139 -3.46 12.62 -10.29
N SER A 140 -3.73 11.32 -10.41
CA SER A 140 -4.39 10.54 -9.37
C SER A 140 -3.35 9.90 -8.44
N ALA A 141 -3.28 10.43 -7.22
CA ALA A 141 -2.46 9.96 -6.11
C ALA A 141 -3.34 9.28 -5.03
N LEU A 142 -4.37 8.54 -5.47
CA LEU A 142 -5.44 8.02 -4.60
C LEU A 142 -4.98 6.95 -3.60
N GLY A 143 -3.79 6.40 -3.81
CA GLY A 143 -3.20 5.34 -3.00
C GLY A 143 -3.78 3.96 -3.30
N PRO A 144 -2.93 2.91 -3.43
CA PRO A 144 -3.41 1.57 -3.77
C PRO A 144 -4.19 0.89 -2.62
N LEU A 145 -4.16 1.44 -1.41
CA LEU A 145 -4.79 0.87 -0.20
C LEU A 145 -5.52 1.96 0.61
N SER A 146 -6.43 2.70 -0.02
CA SER A 146 -7.19 3.80 0.62
C SER A 146 -8.69 3.52 0.72
N ALA A 147 -9.22 2.66 -0.12
CA ALA A 147 -10.64 2.30 -0.17
C ALA A 147 -11.00 1.27 0.92
N THR A 148 -11.26 1.73 2.15
CA THR A 148 -11.59 0.85 3.29
C THR A 148 -12.78 -0.05 3.02
N GLN A 149 -12.72 -1.28 3.54
CA GLN A 149 -13.75 -2.29 3.32
C GLN A 149 -14.21 -2.91 4.65
N MET A 150 -15.44 -2.57 5.06
CA MET A 150 -16.12 -3.26 6.17
C MET A 150 -16.48 -4.70 5.77
N PRO A 151 -16.49 -5.66 6.71
CA PRO A 151 -16.94 -7.01 6.43
C PRO A 151 -18.45 -7.06 6.18
N ARG A 152 -18.87 -7.87 5.22
CA ARG A 152 -20.30 -8.12 4.93
C ARG A 152 -20.89 -9.13 5.91
N ILE A 153 -20.99 -8.73 7.18
CA ILE A 153 -21.54 -9.58 8.26
C ILE A 153 -22.95 -9.08 8.64
N PRO A 154 -23.97 -9.95 8.64
CA PRO A 154 -25.31 -9.57 9.09
C PRO A 154 -25.31 -8.97 10.50
N GLY A 155 -26.08 -7.90 10.71
CA GLY A 155 -26.22 -7.29 12.04
C GLY A 155 -25.04 -6.41 12.49
N ILE A 156 -24.08 -6.08 11.63
CA ILE A 156 -22.88 -5.29 11.97
C ILE A 156 -23.19 -3.97 12.70
N ASN A 157 -24.31 -3.31 12.36
CA ASN A 157 -24.75 -2.05 12.97
C ASN A 157 -25.59 -2.24 14.26
N THR A 158 -25.75 -3.47 14.75
CA THR A 158 -26.59 -3.77 15.93
C THR A 158 -25.80 -3.87 17.24
N PHE A 159 -24.48 -4.00 17.16
CA PHE A 159 -23.61 -4.08 18.32
C PHE A 159 -23.71 -2.83 19.19
N LYS A 160 -23.89 -3.00 20.50
CA LYS A 160 -24.03 -1.89 21.46
C LYS A 160 -22.71 -1.40 22.04
N GLY A 161 -21.66 -2.21 21.95
CA GLY A 161 -20.32 -1.86 22.40
C GLY A 161 -19.59 -0.97 21.39
N GLU A 162 -18.30 -0.78 21.64
CA GLU A 162 -17.45 0.06 20.80
C GLU A 162 -17.02 -0.65 19.51
N SER A 163 -17.02 0.07 18.39
CA SER A 163 -16.77 -0.54 17.08
C SER A 163 -15.88 0.37 16.24
N TYR A 164 -14.73 -0.14 15.80
CA TYR A 164 -13.75 0.64 15.05
C TYR A 164 -13.22 -0.13 13.85
N HIS A 165 -13.23 0.49 12.67
CA HIS A 165 -12.36 0.06 11.58
C HIS A 165 -10.98 0.71 11.77
N THR A 166 -9.90 -0.04 11.59
CA THR A 166 -8.54 0.42 11.91
C THR A 166 -8.11 1.67 11.14
N ALA A 167 -8.53 1.80 9.88
CA ALA A 167 -8.29 2.99 9.05
C ALA A 167 -9.21 4.19 9.36
N ALA A 168 -10.10 4.06 10.33
CA ALA A 168 -10.97 5.13 10.84
C ALA A 168 -10.88 5.23 12.38
N TRP A 169 -9.73 4.84 12.94
CA TRP A 169 -9.48 4.92 14.37
C TRP A 169 -9.56 6.38 14.86
N PRO A 170 -10.19 6.67 16.03
CA PRO A 170 -10.28 8.04 16.53
C PRO A 170 -8.89 8.68 16.75
N ARG A 171 -8.77 10.00 16.53
CA ARG A 171 -7.50 10.72 16.76
C ARG A 171 -7.33 11.11 18.22
N ASP A 172 -6.08 11.17 18.66
CA ASP A 172 -5.72 11.99 19.81
C ASP A 172 -6.11 13.47 19.56
N PRO A 173 -6.96 14.09 20.40
CA PRO A 173 -7.34 15.49 20.23
C PRO A 173 -6.17 16.49 20.20
N VAL A 174 -5.02 16.13 20.78
CA VAL A 174 -3.83 17.00 20.86
C VAL A 174 -2.62 16.46 20.10
N GLY A 175 -2.77 15.34 19.38
CA GLY A 175 -1.67 14.61 18.78
C GLY A 175 -1.94 14.12 17.36
N LEU A 176 -0.90 13.57 16.75
CA LEU A 176 -0.96 12.98 15.40
C LEU A 176 -1.28 11.48 15.41
N GLY A 177 -1.39 10.88 16.59
CA GLY A 177 -1.54 9.43 16.78
C GLY A 177 -2.95 8.94 17.12
N PRO A 178 -3.08 7.66 17.49
CA PRO A 178 -4.32 7.08 18.00
C PRO A 178 -4.85 7.86 19.21
N ALA A 179 -6.17 7.99 19.31
CA ALA A 179 -6.82 8.28 20.58
C ALA A 179 -6.45 7.20 21.61
N ASN A 180 -6.17 7.61 22.84
CA ASN A 180 -5.92 6.69 23.95
C ASN A 180 -7.25 6.11 24.46
N LEU A 181 -7.72 5.07 23.80
CA LEU A 181 -8.92 4.33 24.19
C LEU A 181 -8.56 3.29 25.26
N ASP A 182 -9.33 3.23 26.34
CA ASP A 182 -9.10 2.27 27.41
C ASP A 182 -9.76 0.91 27.10
N PHE A 183 -8.93 -0.13 26.97
CA PHE A 183 -9.35 -1.52 26.80
C PHE A 183 -9.06 -2.42 28.02
N SER A 184 -8.49 -1.86 29.11
CA SER A 184 -8.03 -2.60 30.30
C SER A 184 -9.07 -3.56 30.90
N ASN A 185 -10.34 -3.17 30.87
CA ASN A 185 -11.45 -3.93 31.43
C ASN A 185 -12.39 -4.51 30.36
N LYS A 186 -12.00 -4.49 29.08
CA LYS A 186 -12.85 -4.84 27.94
C LYS A 186 -12.51 -6.20 27.34
N ARG A 187 -13.54 -6.94 26.95
CA ARG A 187 -13.49 -8.07 26.03
C ARG A 187 -13.46 -7.55 24.60
N VAL A 188 -12.36 -7.74 23.92
CA VAL A 188 -12.08 -7.16 22.60
C VAL A 188 -12.05 -8.26 21.56
N ALA A 189 -12.72 -8.04 20.43
CA ALA A 189 -12.57 -8.86 19.24
C ALA A 189 -11.71 -8.16 18.20
N VAL A 190 -10.84 -8.91 17.54
CA VAL A 190 -10.20 -8.48 16.29
C VAL A 190 -10.65 -9.39 15.16
N ILE A 191 -11.21 -8.80 14.10
CA ILE A 191 -11.56 -9.52 12.86
C ILE A 191 -10.55 -9.15 11.78
N GLY A 192 -9.80 -10.15 11.32
CA GLY A 192 -8.79 -10.01 10.26
C GLY A 192 -7.35 -10.05 10.80
N THR A 193 -6.51 -10.80 10.10
CA THR A 193 -5.12 -11.14 10.48
C THR A 193 -4.14 -10.83 9.34
N GLY A 194 -4.46 -9.81 8.53
CA GLY A 194 -3.47 -9.17 7.64
C GLY A 194 -2.49 -8.30 8.44
N SER A 195 -1.63 -7.54 7.76
CA SER A 195 -0.62 -6.68 8.40
C SER A 195 -1.18 -5.78 9.51
N THR A 196 -2.32 -5.13 9.25
CA THR A 196 -3.02 -4.31 10.23
C THR A 196 -3.49 -5.11 11.45
N GLY A 197 -4.05 -6.31 11.24
CA GLY A 197 -4.52 -7.17 12.33
C GLY A 197 -3.38 -7.66 13.19
N VAL A 198 -2.27 -8.08 12.57
CA VAL A 198 -1.05 -8.53 13.24
C VAL A 198 -0.51 -7.45 14.19
N GLN A 199 -0.34 -6.22 13.68
CA GLN A 199 0.11 -5.07 14.48
C GLN A 199 -0.88 -4.69 15.59
N LEU A 200 -2.19 -4.80 15.34
CA LEU A 200 -3.20 -4.48 16.34
C LEU A 200 -3.27 -5.53 17.45
N ILE A 201 -3.20 -6.83 17.10
CA ILE A 201 -3.30 -7.96 18.03
C ILE A 201 -2.17 -7.91 19.05
N GLN A 202 -0.93 -7.66 18.62
CA GLN A 202 0.22 -7.54 19.52
C GLN A 202 0.06 -6.39 20.53
N GLU A 203 -0.64 -5.30 20.17
CA GLU A 203 -0.91 -4.20 21.11
C GLU A 203 -2.12 -4.48 22.01
N MET A 204 -3.20 -5.04 21.45
CA MET A 204 -4.41 -5.37 22.21
C MET A 204 -4.19 -6.49 23.23
N ALA A 205 -3.35 -7.48 22.93
CA ALA A 205 -3.04 -8.56 23.86
C ALA A 205 -2.46 -8.03 25.19
N LYS A 206 -1.68 -6.96 25.15
CA LYS A 206 -1.03 -6.34 26.32
C LYS A 206 -2.02 -5.65 27.26
N VAL A 207 -3.17 -5.21 26.74
CA VAL A 207 -4.05 -4.28 27.47
C VAL A 207 -5.48 -4.80 27.62
N ALA A 208 -6.00 -5.63 26.73
CA ALA A 208 -7.39 -6.09 26.82
C ALA A 208 -7.59 -7.02 28.02
N LYS A 209 -8.74 -6.90 28.71
CA LYS A 209 -9.15 -7.89 29.73
C LYS A 209 -9.20 -9.29 29.12
N HIS A 210 -9.71 -9.39 27.91
CA HIS A 210 -9.65 -10.60 27.09
C HIS A 210 -9.65 -10.20 25.61
N LEU A 211 -8.80 -10.82 24.82
CA LEU A 211 -8.72 -10.64 23.37
C LEU A 211 -9.18 -11.94 22.68
N THR A 212 -10.16 -11.83 21.79
CA THR A 212 -10.58 -12.91 20.90
C THR A 212 -10.23 -12.56 19.45
N VAL A 213 -9.33 -13.33 18.85
CA VAL A 213 -8.94 -13.18 17.44
C VAL A 213 -9.82 -14.07 16.57
N PHE A 214 -10.59 -13.48 15.67
CA PHE A 214 -11.40 -14.21 14.69
C PHE A 214 -10.58 -14.42 13.41
N LEU A 215 -10.02 -15.62 13.30
CA LEU A 215 -9.06 -16.01 12.27
C LEU A 215 -9.78 -16.71 11.11
N LEU A 216 -9.71 -16.14 9.91
CA LEU A 216 -10.20 -16.78 8.67
C LEU A 216 -9.07 -17.44 7.89
N GLU A 217 -8.03 -16.66 7.58
CA GLU A 217 -6.85 -17.12 6.86
C GLU A 217 -5.62 -16.54 7.57
N PRO A 218 -4.72 -17.37 8.13
CA PRO A 218 -3.45 -16.87 8.66
C PRO A 218 -2.57 -16.35 7.51
N ASN A 219 -1.66 -15.43 7.83
CA ASN A 219 -0.60 -15.01 6.91
C ASN A 219 0.75 -15.40 7.50
N TRP A 220 1.72 -15.66 6.63
CA TRP A 220 3.11 -15.82 7.03
C TRP A 220 3.62 -14.50 7.58
N CYS A 221 3.95 -14.45 8.88
CA CYS A 221 4.54 -13.26 9.52
C CYS A 221 5.97 -13.55 9.98
N THR A 222 6.84 -12.54 9.91
CA THR A 222 8.24 -12.63 10.37
C THR A 222 8.59 -11.49 11.34
N PRO A 223 9.56 -11.67 12.24
CA PRO A 223 9.97 -10.63 13.17
C PRO A 223 10.38 -9.35 12.44
N LEU A 224 9.88 -8.20 12.90
CA LEU A 224 10.23 -6.90 12.35
C LEU A 224 11.68 -6.49 12.70
N GLY A 225 12.17 -6.87 13.87
CA GLY A 225 13.49 -6.45 14.36
C GLY A 225 13.58 -4.95 14.67
N ASN A 226 12.45 -4.32 15.05
CA ASN A 226 12.43 -2.90 15.42
C ASN A 226 13.16 -2.63 16.73
N GLY A 227 13.66 -1.40 16.86
CA GLY A 227 14.34 -0.90 18.05
C GLY A 227 14.63 0.59 17.89
N PRO A 228 15.20 1.22 18.93
CA PRO A 228 15.59 2.62 18.86
C PRO A 228 16.62 2.84 17.75
N MET A 229 16.50 3.98 17.08
CA MET A 229 17.49 4.47 16.16
C MET A 229 18.50 5.32 16.95
N THR A 230 19.73 4.83 17.09
CA THR A 230 20.77 5.53 17.85
C THR A 230 21.27 6.74 17.05
N GLN A 231 21.78 7.76 17.76
CA GLN A 231 22.39 8.92 17.10
C GLN A 231 23.55 8.51 16.18
N GLU A 232 24.41 7.59 16.65
CA GLU A 232 25.52 7.05 15.84
C GLU A 232 25.03 6.41 14.53
N ARG A 233 23.92 5.65 14.58
CA ARG A 233 23.33 5.07 13.37
C ARG A 233 22.74 6.14 12.45
N MET A 234 22.06 7.16 13.00
CA MET A 234 21.57 8.29 12.20
C MET A 234 22.72 9.06 11.53
N ASP A 235 23.82 9.32 12.24
CA ASP A 235 25.00 10.01 11.71
C ASP A 235 25.66 9.19 10.58
N TYR A 236 25.72 7.86 10.76
CA TYR A 236 26.17 6.94 9.72
C TYR A 236 25.26 6.98 8.48
N ILE A 237 23.93 6.90 8.68
CA ILE A 237 22.96 6.99 7.57
C ILE A 237 23.13 8.31 6.82
N LYS A 238 23.23 9.43 7.54
CA LYS A 238 23.36 10.78 6.96
C LYS A 238 24.61 10.97 6.13
N SER A 239 25.73 10.36 6.55
CA SER A 239 26.99 10.39 5.80
C SER A 239 27.03 9.43 4.62
N HIS A 240 26.11 8.46 4.54
CA HIS A 240 26.09 7.43 3.49
C HIS A 240 24.76 7.38 2.72
N TYR A 241 23.92 8.41 2.78
CA TYR A 241 22.60 8.39 2.15
C TYR A 241 22.66 8.02 0.67
N ASN A 242 23.66 8.53 -0.07
CA ASN A 242 23.85 8.21 -1.49
C ASN A 242 24.11 6.70 -1.73
N GLU A 243 24.77 6.02 -0.80
CA GLU A 243 24.99 4.57 -0.89
C GLU A 243 23.69 3.80 -0.59
N PHE A 244 22.94 4.21 0.43
CA PHE A 244 21.66 3.61 0.76
C PHE A 244 20.64 3.77 -0.37
N THR A 245 20.58 4.96 -0.96
CA THR A 245 19.72 5.24 -2.10
C THR A 245 20.15 4.42 -3.32
N ALA A 246 21.43 4.40 -3.66
CA ALA A 246 21.93 3.59 -4.78
C ALA A 246 21.60 2.10 -4.62
N LYS A 247 21.80 1.53 -3.42
CA LYS A 247 21.45 0.12 -3.12
C LYS A 247 19.97 -0.15 -3.32
N CYS A 248 19.11 0.72 -2.81
CA CYS A 248 17.67 0.56 -2.98
C CYS A 248 17.23 0.80 -4.45
N ASP A 249 17.99 1.54 -5.25
CA ASP A 249 17.65 1.76 -6.67
C ASP A 249 18.00 0.54 -7.51
N ALA A 250 19.09 -0.15 -7.15
CA ALA A 250 19.51 -1.41 -7.75
C ALA A 250 18.70 -2.63 -7.29
N SER A 251 17.98 -2.56 -6.16
CA SER A 251 17.21 -3.69 -5.63
C SER A 251 15.85 -3.87 -6.28
N ILE A 252 15.36 -5.12 -6.32
CA ILE A 252 14.11 -5.49 -7.00
C ILE A 252 12.89 -4.74 -6.45
N ALA A 253 12.82 -4.51 -5.15
CA ALA A 253 11.63 -3.95 -4.50
C ALA A 253 11.86 -2.60 -3.81
N GLY A 254 12.99 -1.92 -4.04
CA GLY A 254 13.25 -0.61 -3.44
C GLY A 254 13.61 -0.65 -1.94
N PHE A 255 14.01 -1.83 -1.45
CA PHE A 255 14.47 -2.08 -0.07
C PHE A 255 15.97 -2.38 -0.06
N PRO A 256 16.68 -2.22 1.07
CA PRO A 256 18.11 -2.49 1.19
C PRO A 256 18.39 -4.00 1.38
N HIS A 257 17.73 -4.85 0.60
CA HIS A 257 17.88 -6.31 0.63
C HIS A 257 18.11 -6.84 -0.78
N GLU A 258 18.90 -7.91 -0.88
CA GLU A 258 19.26 -8.56 -2.13
C GLU A 258 19.11 -10.06 -1.97
N PHE A 259 18.48 -10.70 -2.96
CA PHE A 259 18.38 -12.15 -3.01
C PHE A 259 19.78 -12.77 -3.17
N ASP A 260 19.98 -13.94 -2.56
CA ASP A 260 21.12 -14.79 -2.87
C ASP A 260 20.98 -15.26 -4.34
N PRO A 261 21.98 -15.02 -5.20
CA PRO A 261 21.91 -15.35 -6.63
C PRO A 261 22.00 -16.86 -6.90
N ARG A 262 22.14 -17.70 -5.87
CA ARG A 262 22.11 -19.16 -5.99
C ARG A 262 20.67 -19.67 -5.84
N ASN A 263 20.39 -20.82 -6.44
CA ASN A 263 19.14 -21.54 -6.17
C ASN A 263 19.23 -22.26 -4.83
N LEU A 264 18.10 -22.42 -4.14
CA LEU A 264 18.05 -22.96 -2.78
C LEU A 264 18.68 -24.37 -2.69
N PHE A 265 18.41 -25.24 -3.66
CA PHE A 265 18.89 -26.63 -3.66
C PHE A 265 20.29 -26.82 -4.25
N ASP A 266 20.89 -25.77 -4.82
CA ASP A 266 22.31 -25.77 -5.20
C ASP A 266 23.21 -25.54 -3.98
N VAL A 267 22.63 -25.19 -2.82
CA VAL A 267 23.33 -24.90 -1.57
C VAL A 267 23.17 -26.07 -0.56
N PRO A 268 24.27 -26.54 0.07
CA PRO A 268 24.21 -27.59 1.09
C PRO A 268 23.22 -27.26 2.22
N LYS A 269 22.58 -28.29 2.77
CA LYS A 269 21.50 -28.12 3.77
C LYS A 269 21.89 -27.27 4.97
N GLU A 270 23.07 -27.53 5.52
CA GLU A 270 23.56 -26.83 6.70
C GLU A 270 23.78 -25.34 6.42
N GLU A 271 24.30 -25.00 5.24
CA GLU A 271 24.55 -23.63 4.81
C GLU A 271 23.24 -22.88 4.55
N ARG A 272 22.29 -23.50 3.82
CA ARG A 272 20.98 -22.86 3.58
C ARG A 272 20.20 -22.65 4.87
N ASP A 273 20.21 -23.61 5.80
CA ASP A 273 19.52 -23.45 7.10
C ASP A 273 20.15 -22.35 7.94
N ALA A 274 21.49 -22.28 7.97
CA ALA A 274 22.21 -21.21 8.66
C ALA A 274 21.88 -19.83 8.06
N LYS A 275 21.79 -19.74 6.73
CA LYS A 275 21.39 -18.50 6.04
C LYS A 275 19.96 -18.10 6.39
N LEU A 276 19.00 -19.03 6.32
CA LEU A 276 17.60 -18.74 6.69
C LEU A 276 17.46 -18.33 8.16
N GLU A 277 18.27 -18.91 9.05
CA GLU A 277 18.33 -18.52 10.47
C GLU A 277 18.86 -17.09 10.66
N GLU A 278 19.92 -16.72 9.93
CA GLU A 278 20.47 -15.37 9.90
C GLU A 278 19.41 -14.38 9.41
N LEU A 279 18.78 -14.65 8.27
CA LEU A 279 17.79 -13.77 7.66
C LEU A 279 16.52 -13.62 8.52
N TYR A 280 16.06 -14.69 9.19
CA TYR A 280 14.91 -14.64 10.09
C TYR A 280 15.16 -13.77 11.33
N LYS A 281 16.43 -13.65 11.76
CA LYS A 281 16.85 -12.73 12.83
C LYS A 281 17.15 -11.32 12.32
N GLY A 282 17.27 -11.15 11.01
CA GLY A 282 17.51 -9.87 10.35
C GLY A 282 16.30 -8.93 10.48
N PRO A 283 16.52 -7.61 10.36
CA PRO A 283 15.46 -6.63 10.42
C PRO A 283 14.60 -6.65 9.14
N GLY A 284 13.38 -6.15 9.24
CA GLY A 284 12.57 -5.80 8.08
C GLY A 284 12.26 -7.00 7.19
N PHE A 285 12.43 -6.82 5.90
CA PHE A 285 12.19 -7.85 4.90
C PHE A 285 13.40 -8.74 4.60
N SER A 286 14.37 -8.82 5.51
CA SER A 286 15.59 -9.62 5.31
C SER A 286 15.29 -11.05 4.83
N LEU A 287 14.34 -11.77 5.45
CA LEU A 287 13.99 -13.12 5.00
C LEU A 287 13.24 -13.14 3.66
N TRP A 288 12.31 -12.23 3.43
CA TRP A 288 11.48 -12.25 2.23
C TRP A 288 12.26 -11.83 0.97
N LEU A 289 13.09 -10.78 1.10
CA LEU A 289 13.82 -10.16 -0.01
C LEU A 289 15.32 -10.46 0.01
N GLY A 290 15.79 -11.28 0.94
CA GLY A 290 17.19 -11.72 1.05
C GLY A 290 17.40 -13.24 0.94
N THR A 291 16.33 -14.00 0.71
CA THR A 291 16.39 -15.44 0.47
C THR A 291 16.99 -15.77 -0.92
N PHE A 292 16.91 -17.03 -1.36
CA PHE A 292 17.40 -17.48 -2.65
C PHE A 292 16.55 -16.95 -3.82
N GLN A 293 17.17 -16.72 -4.97
CA GLN A 293 16.53 -16.12 -6.16
C GLN A 293 15.32 -16.90 -6.68
N ASP A 294 15.29 -18.21 -6.45
CA ASP A 294 14.23 -19.13 -6.87
C ASP A 294 13.12 -19.27 -5.80
N GLY A 295 13.32 -18.74 -4.60
CA GLY A 295 12.41 -18.90 -3.47
C GLY A 295 10.99 -18.39 -3.68
N LEU A 296 10.75 -17.52 -4.68
CA LEU A 296 9.42 -16.97 -5.01
C LEU A 296 8.90 -17.43 -6.38
N SER A 297 9.63 -18.30 -7.09
CA SER A 297 9.30 -18.77 -8.44
C SER A 297 9.30 -20.30 -8.56
N ASP A 298 10.13 -21.00 -7.79
CA ASP A 298 10.16 -22.46 -7.71
C ASP A 298 9.30 -23.00 -6.56
N PRO A 299 8.33 -23.89 -6.82
CA PRO A 299 7.46 -24.44 -5.78
C PRO A 299 8.18 -25.23 -4.68
N GLU A 300 9.23 -25.99 -5.01
CA GLU A 300 9.93 -26.83 -4.03
C GLU A 300 10.80 -25.96 -3.11
N ALA A 301 11.49 -24.97 -3.67
CA ALA A 301 12.23 -23.98 -2.90
C ALA A 301 11.30 -23.18 -1.98
N ASN A 302 10.13 -22.75 -2.48
CA ASN A 302 9.16 -22.02 -1.68
C ASN A 302 8.55 -22.88 -0.56
N GLN A 303 8.31 -24.17 -0.82
CA GLN A 303 7.86 -25.11 0.21
C GLN A 303 8.91 -25.23 1.32
N TYR A 304 10.20 -25.30 0.97
CA TYR A 304 11.28 -25.32 1.95
C TYR A 304 11.29 -24.08 2.85
N LEU A 305 11.12 -22.89 2.27
CA LEU A 305 11.01 -21.63 3.01
C LEU A 305 9.77 -21.62 3.92
N SER A 306 8.65 -22.10 3.41
CA SER A 306 7.38 -22.20 4.14
C SER A 306 7.52 -23.13 5.36
N ASP A 307 8.15 -24.29 5.19
CA ASP A 307 8.40 -25.24 6.28
C ASP A 307 9.35 -24.69 7.32
N PHE A 308 10.39 -23.95 6.90
CA PHE A 308 11.29 -23.25 7.81
C PHE A 308 10.52 -22.26 8.70
N VAL A 309 9.69 -21.40 8.11
CA VAL A 309 8.88 -20.42 8.87
C VAL A 309 7.82 -21.11 9.72
N ALA A 310 7.18 -22.18 9.24
CA ALA A 310 6.23 -22.98 10.02
C ALA A 310 6.89 -23.55 11.29
N ASN A 311 8.11 -24.05 11.17
CA ASN A 311 8.88 -24.53 12.32
C ASN A 311 9.21 -23.41 13.32
N LYS A 312 9.48 -22.19 12.83
CA LYS A 312 9.63 -21.02 13.71
C LYS A 312 8.35 -20.68 14.46
N ILE A 313 7.19 -20.77 13.80
CA ILE A 313 5.88 -20.57 14.46
C ILE A 313 5.68 -21.60 15.57
N ARG A 314 5.89 -22.89 15.29
CA ARG A 314 5.78 -23.97 16.29
C ARG A 314 6.71 -23.81 17.49
N GLN A 315 7.89 -23.22 17.28
CA GLN A 315 8.85 -22.91 18.36
C GLN A 315 8.37 -21.75 19.25
N ARG A 316 7.61 -20.80 18.71
CA ARG A 316 7.20 -19.57 19.39
C ARG A 316 5.83 -19.70 20.08
N VAL A 317 4.95 -20.54 19.56
CA VAL A 317 3.61 -20.82 20.11
C VAL A 317 3.64 -22.11 20.92
N LYS A 318 3.30 -22.04 22.21
CA LYS A 318 3.39 -23.17 23.14
C LYS A 318 2.32 -24.23 22.86
N ASP A 319 1.07 -23.79 22.66
CA ASP A 319 -0.03 -24.68 22.28
C ASP A 319 0.08 -25.04 20.79
N GLN A 320 0.35 -26.32 20.49
CA GLN A 320 0.55 -26.78 19.12
C GLN A 320 -0.74 -26.80 18.29
N HIS A 321 -1.92 -26.86 18.92
CA HIS A 321 -3.17 -26.69 18.19
C HIS A 321 -3.28 -25.26 17.65
N ILE A 322 -2.99 -24.26 18.50
CA ILE A 322 -2.96 -22.85 18.09
C ILE A 322 -1.86 -22.61 17.06
N ALA A 323 -0.68 -23.20 17.24
CA ALA A 323 0.43 -23.07 16.29
C ALA A 323 0.00 -23.49 14.88
N GLU A 324 -0.67 -24.64 14.74
CA GLU A 324 -1.14 -25.13 13.44
C GLU A 324 -2.26 -24.27 12.83
N LEU A 325 -3.12 -23.65 13.65
CA LEU A 325 -4.10 -22.67 13.15
C LEU A 325 -3.42 -21.43 12.56
N LEU A 326 -2.29 -21.01 13.12
CA LEU A 326 -1.54 -19.83 12.68
C LEU A 326 -0.61 -20.10 11.49
N ILE A 327 -0.44 -21.34 11.05
CA ILE A 327 0.38 -21.71 9.90
C ILE A 327 -0.50 -21.73 8.63
N PRO A 328 -0.22 -20.88 7.62
CA PRO A 328 -0.95 -20.90 6.36
C PRO A 328 -0.89 -22.22 5.62
N LYS A 329 -2.02 -22.61 5.03
CA LYS A 329 -2.21 -23.85 4.26
C LYS A 329 -2.64 -23.59 2.81
N ASP A 330 -3.08 -22.38 2.50
CA ASP A 330 -3.62 -21.97 1.20
C ASP A 330 -2.60 -21.25 0.31
N HIS A 331 -1.43 -20.89 0.84
CA HIS A 331 -0.37 -20.22 0.11
C HIS A 331 1.01 -20.39 0.77
N GLY A 332 2.07 -20.32 -0.03
CA GLY A 332 3.46 -20.40 0.44
C GLY A 332 4.05 -19.06 0.90
N PHE A 333 5.16 -19.12 1.62
CA PHE A 333 5.86 -17.96 2.18
C PHE A 333 6.21 -16.91 1.10
N GLY A 334 5.99 -15.63 1.38
CA GLY A 334 6.36 -14.54 0.47
C GLY A 334 5.52 -14.41 -0.81
N THR A 335 4.49 -15.26 -1.00
CA THR A 335 3.56 -15.15 -2.15
C THR A 335 2.45 -14.10 -1.94
N ARG A 336 2.37 -13.55 -0.72
CA ARG A 336 1.66 -12.31 -0.34
C ARG A 336 2.70 -11.37 0.29
N ARG A 337 2.40 -10.06 0.40
CA ARG A 337 3.24 -9.13 1.19
C ARG A 337 3.27 -9.63 2.64
N VAL A 338 4.45 -9.98 3.13
CA VAL A 338 4.65 -10.60 4.44
C VAL A 338 4.37 -9.58 5.55
N PRO A 339 3.40 -9.78 6.46
CA PRO A 339 3.31 -8.96 7.66
C PRO A 339 4.57 -9.10 8.53
N LEU A 340 5.09 -7.97 8.99
CA LEU A 340 6.16 -7.95 9.98
C LEU A 340 5.57 -7.69 11.37
N GLU A 341 6.14 -8.35 12.38
CA GLU A 341 5.56 -8.40 13.72
C GLU A 341 6.54 -8.19 14.87
N THR A 342 6.01 -7.76 16.01
CA THR A 342 6.72 -7.70 17.29
C THR A 342 5.94 -8.52 18.32
N ASN A 343 6.38 -9.76 18.57
CA ASN A 343 5.79 -10.69 19.52
C ASN A 343 4.32 -11.08 19.21
N TYR A 344 3.93 -11.12 17.94
CA TYR A 344 2.59 -11.49 17.52
C TYR A 344 2.27 -12.95 17.85
N TYR A 345 3.19 -13.88 17.55
CA TYR A 345 2.95 -15.29 17.83
C TYR A 345 2.97 -15.58 19.33
N GLU A 346 3.85 -14.91 20.08
CA GLU A 346 3.92 -15.01 21.54
C GLU A 346 2.68 -14.46 22.23
N ALA A 347 1.93 -13.55 21.58
CA ALA A 347 0.67 -13.03 22.12
C ALA A 347 -0.33 -14.15 22.39
N TYR A 348 -0.35 -15.20 21.57
CA TYR A 348 -1.24 -16.36 21.73
C TYR A 348 -0.84 -17.30 22.88
N ASN A 349 0.30 -17.05 23.55
CA ASN A 349 0.69 -17.78 24.76
C ASN A 349 0.13 -17.14 26.04
N GLN A 350 -0.55 -16.00 25.94
CA GLN A 350 -1.10 -15.27 27.09
C GLN A 350 -2.46 -15.84 27.47
N ASP A 351 -2.74 -15.92 28.77
CA ASP A 351 -3.98 -16.50 29.31
C ASP A 351 -5.25 -15.71 28.92
N ASN A 352 -5.09 -14.44 28.52
CA ASN A 352 -6.18 -13.55 28.10
C ASN A 352 -6.41 -13.53 26.58
N VAL A 353 -5.69 -14.34 25.80
CA VAL A 353 -5.82 -14.36 24.33
C VAL A 353 -6.40 -15.70 23.87
N SER A 354 -7.48 -15.63 23.11
CA SER A 354 -8.10 -16.78 22.44
C SER A 354 -8.14 -16.56 20.93
N VAL A 355 -8.09 -17.65 20.17
CA VAL A 355 -8.29 -17.65 18.71
C VAL A 355 -9.53 -18.46 18.36
N VAL A 356 -10.34 -17.94 17.44
CA VAL A 356 -11.51 -18.61 16.87
C VAL A 356 -11.23 -18.89 15.40
N ASP A 357 -11.20 -20.16 15.03
CA ASP A 357 -11.10 -20.58 13.63
C ASP A 357 -12.46 -20.43 12.93
N LEU A 358 -12.54 -19.47 12.03
CA LEU A 358 -13.75 -19.16 11.26
C LEU A 358 -14.04 -20.16 10.15
N ASN A 359 -13.10 -21.04 9.79
CA ASN A 359 -13.38 -22.14 8.86
C ASN A 359 -14.19 -23.25 9.54
N THR A 360 -13.94 -23.46 10.84
CA THR A 360 -14.68 -24.45 11.65
C THR A 360 -15.96 -23.85 12.24
N THR A 361 -15.90 -22.60 12.73
CA THR A 361 -17.02 -21.91 13.37
C THR A 361 -17.29 -20.53 12.74
N PRO A 362 -17.85 -20.48 11.52
CA PRO A 362 -18.09 -19.22 10.82
C PRO A 362 -18.94 -18.22 11.61
N ILE A 363 -18.68 -16.92 11.43
CA ILE A 363 -19.56 -15.86 11.95
C ILE A 363 -20.88 -15.93 11.20
N THR A 364 -21.99 -16.05 11.94
CA THR A 364 -23.34 -16.02 11.37
C THR A 364 -23.90 -14.60 11.37
N ARG A 365 -23.65 -13.85 12.44
CA ARG A 365 -24.06 -12.44 12.59
C ARG A 365 -23.33 -11.75 13.72
N ILE A 366 -23.36 -10.43 13.69
CA ILE A 366 -23.14 -9.58 14.85
C ILE A 366 -24.49 -9.37 15.55
N THR A 367 -24.45 -9.36 16.87
CA THR A 367 -25.60 -9.17 17.78
C THR A 367 -25.37 -7.94 18.65
N PRO A 368 -26.37 -7.48 19.41
CA PRO A 368 -26.18 -6.41 20.38
C PRO A 368 -25.06 -6.63 21.39
N ASP A 369 -24.81 -7.88 21.76
CA ASP A 369 -23.92 -8.26 22.87
C ASP A 369 -22.56 -8.80 22.39
N GLY A 370 -22.38 -9.04 21.09
CA GLY A 370 -21.11 -9.52 20.53
C GLY A 370 -21.24 -10.25 19.19
N ILE A 371 -20.34 -11.21 18.94
CA ILE A 371 -20.24 -11.95 17.67
C ILE A 371 -20.80 -13.37 17.85
N GLN A 372 -21.81 -13.72 17.06
CA GLN A 372 -22.37 -15.07 17.02
C GLN A 372 -21.66 -15.90 15.94
N THR A 373 -20.98 -16.97 16.36
CA THR A 373 -20.49 -18.01 15.45
C THR A 373 -21.54 -19.11 15.29
N THR A 374 -21.29 -20.12 14.45
CA THR A 374 -22.15 -21.30 14.37
C THR A 374 -22.15 -22.15 15.65
N ASP A 375 -21.17 -21.96 16.53
CA ASP A 375 -21.05 -22.69 17.79
C ASP A 375 -21.65 -21.90 18.96
N SER A 376 -21.20 -20.67 19.17
CA SER A 376 -21.53 -19.92 20.39
C SER A 376 -21.52 -18.40 20.19
N LEU A 377 -22.08 -17.69 21.18
CA LEU A 377 -22.00 -16.24 21.28
C LEU A 377 -20.73 -15.86 22.02
N HIS A 378 -19.87 -15.08 21.35
CA HIS A 378 -18.75 -14.41 21.99
C HIS A 378 -19.21 -13.02 22.42
N GLU A 379 -19.50 -12.87 23.70
CA GLU A 379 -19.87 -11.58 24.27
C GLU A 379 -18.67 -10.63 24.34
N LEU A 380 -18.85 -9.40 23.90
CA LEU A 380 -17.77 -8.45 23.65
C LEU A 380 -18.17 -7.04 24.08
N ASP A 381 -17.17 -6.25 24.45
CA ASP A 381 -17.32 -4.84 24.77
C ASP A 381 -16.79 -3.96 23.63
N ALA A 382 -15.88 -4.50 22.80
CA ALA A 382 -15.39 -3.84 21.59
C ALA A 382 -15.15 -4.82 20.42
N ILE A 383 -15.42 -4.36 19.19
CA ILE A 383 -15.09 -5.06 17.94
C ILE A 383 -14.18 -4.18 17.07
N LEU A 384 -13.01 -4.70 16.72
CA LEU A 384 -12.01 -4.03 15.91
C LEU A 384 -11.91 -4.71 14.53
N TYR A 385 -12.25 -3.98 13.47
CA TYR A 385 -12.22 -4.47 12.10
C TYR A 385 -10.87 -4.14 11.44
N ALA A 386 -10.03 -5.16 11.30
CA ALA A 386 -8.78 -5.14 10.53
C ALA A 386 -8.99 -5.80 9.15
N THR A 387 -10.09 -5.44 8.48
CA THR A 387 -10.63 -6.14 7.29
C THR A 387 -10.13 -5.59 5.95
N GLY A 388 -9.13 -4.71 5.99
CA GLY A 388 -8.39 -4.26 4.82
C GLY A 388 -9.15 -3.30 3.91
N PHE A 389 -8.85 -3.39 2.61
CA PHE A 389 -9.22 -2.40 1.60
C PHE A 389 -9.64 -3.09 0.29
N ASP A 390 -10.38 -2.38 -0.56
CA ASP A 390 -10.47 -2.72 -2.00
C ASP A 390 -9.19 -2.24 -2.68
N ALA A 391 -8.20 -3.13 -2.74
CA ALA A 391 -6.85 -2.79 -3.16
C ALA A 391 -6.76 -2.46 -4.65
N VAL A 392 -5.85 -1.54 -4.98
CA VAL A 392 -5.51 -1.03 -6.31
C VAL A 392 -6.72 -0.37 -7.00
N LYS A 393 -7.72 -1.14 -7.43
CA LYS A 393 -8.87 -0.62 -8.18
C LYS A 393 -9.80 0.25 -7.33
N GLY A 394 -9.97 -0.09 -6.06
CA GLY A 394 -11.03 0.43 -5.21
C GLY A 394 -11.11 1.94 -5.16
N ALA A 395 -9.95 2.61 -5.08
CA ALA A 395 -9.87 4.05 -4.98
C ALA A 395 -10.38 4.76 -6.26
N TRP A 396 -10.05 4.23 -7.44
CA TRP A 396 -10.54 4.75 -8.72
C TRP A 396 -12.03 4.44 -8.93
N SER A 397 -12.50 3.26 -8.54
CA SER A 397 -13.93 2.90 -8.67
C SER A 397 -14.88 3.71 -7.76
N ARG A 398 -14.36 4.51 -6.83
CA ARG A 398 -15.16 5.44 -6.00
C ARG A 398 -15.34 6.83 -6.62
N ILE A 399 -14.71 7.10 -7.76
CA ILE A 399 -14.87 8.32 -8.54
C ILE A 399 -15.49 7.92 -9.89
N ASP A 400 -16.53 8.65 -10.33
CA ASP A 400 -17.07 8.50 -11.68
C ASP A 400 -16.12 9.18 -12.68
N ILE A 401 -15.08 8.46 -13.11
CA ILE A 401 -14.09 8.96 -14.08
C ILE A 401 -14.58 8.62 -15.49
N ARG A 402 -14.76 9.63 -16.34
CA ARG A 402 -15.27 9.50 -17.70
C ARG A 402 -14.29 10.11 -18.70
N GLY A 403 -13.76 9.28 -19.59
CA GLY A 403 -12.82 9.67 -20.64
C GLY A 403 -13.51 10.13 -21.93
N THR A 404 -12.80 10.02 -23.05
CA THR A 404 -13.28 10.36 -24.40
C THR A 404 -14.64 9.70 -24.69
N GLY A 405 -15.57 10.48 -25.26
CA GLY A 405 -16.93 10.02 -25.57
C GLY A 405 -17.78 9.65 -24.34
N GLY A 406 -17.38 10.05 -23.13
CA GLY A 406 -18.13 9.81 -21.89
C GLY A 406 -18.02 8.38 -21.32
N VAL A 407 -17.09 7.58 -21.85
CA VAL A 407 -16.83 6.20 -21.40
C VAL A 407 -16.32 6.20 -19.97
N ALA A 408 -16.96 5.43 -19.08
CA ALA A 408 -16.55 5.35 -17.69
C ALA A 408 -15.37 4.38 -17.49
N LEU A 409 -14.38 4.76 -16.68
CA LEU A 409 -13.21 3.94 -16.37
C LEU A 409 -13.58 2.57 -15.80
N LYS A 410 -14.62 2.54 -14.96
CA LYS A 410 -15.16 1.29 -14.39
C LYS A 410 -15.65 0.31 -15.46
N ASP A 411 -16.25 0.82 -16.54
CA ASP A 411 -16.81 0.01 -17.61
C ASP A 411 -15.68 -0.50 -18.52
N GLU A 412 -14.63 0.30 -18.70
CA GLU A 412 -13.43 -0.13 -19.41
C GLU A 412 -12.67 -1.21 -18.63
N TRP A 413 -12.45 -1.00 -17.33
CA TRP A 413 -11.77 -1.99 -16.48
C TRP A 413 -12.58 -3.27 -16.25
N ALA A 414 -13.91 -3.24 -16.42
CA ALA A 414 -14.72 -4.46 -16.40
C ALA A 414 -14.38 -5.42 -17.56
N LYS A 415 -13.77 -4.93 -18.64
CA LYS A 415 -13.28 -5.73 -19.78
C LYS A 415 -11.88 -6.33 -19.53
N GLY A 416 -11.25 -5.95 -18.42
CA GLY A 416 -9.85 -6.22 -18.11
C GLY A 416 -9.04 -4.93 -18.06
N ILE A 417 -8.21 -4.77 -17.03
CA ILE A 417 -7.40 -3.57 -16.87
C ILE A 417 -6.32 -3.54 -17.93
N LYS A 418 -6.27 -2.44 -18.68
CA LYS A 418 -5.19 -2.12 -19.61
C LYS A 418 -4.61 -0.77 -19.24
N THR A 419 -3.32 -0.74 -18.95
CA THR A 419 -2.59 0.51 -18.70
C THR A 419 -1.29 0.51 -19.48
N TYR A 420 -0.77 1.70 -19.76
CA TYR A 420 0.60 1.85 -20.23
C TYR A 420 1.47 2.32 -19.07
N MET A 421 2.50 1.54 -18.75
CA MET A 421 3.44 1.76 -17.64
C MET A 421 2.78 1.87 -16.25
N GLY A 422 1.51 1.50 -16.12
CA GLY A 422 0.69 1.79 -14.94
C GLY A 422 0.44 3.28 -14.68
N MET A 423 0.74 4.13 -15.66
CA MET A 423 0.67 5.59 -15.55
C MET A 423 -0.52 6.20 -16.30
N GLN A 424 -1.01 5.58 -17.39
CA GLN A 424 -2.22 6.03 -18.10
C GLN A 424 -3.05 4.84 -18.61
N CYS A 425 -4.34 5.09 -18.86
CA CYS A 425 -5.27 4.15 -19.49
C CYS A 425 -5.72 4.72 -20.85
N PRO A 426 -5.74 3.94 -21.95
CA PRO A 426 -6.23 4.42 -23.25
C PRO A 426 -7.66 4.95 -23.16
N GLY A 427 -7.94 6.05 -23.85
CA GLY A 427 -9.25 6.72 -23.82
C GLY A 427 -9.46 7.66 -22.62
N PHE A 428 -8.47 7.79 -21.74
CA PHE A 428 -8.46 8.74 -20.61
C PHE A 428 -7.28 9.72 -20.78
N PRO A 429 -7.28 10.54 -21.83
CA PRO A 429 -6.20 11.48 -22.13
C PRO A 429 -5.93 12.43 -20.96
N ASN A 430 -4.66 12.79 -20.77
CA ASN A 430 -4.20 13.71 -19.72
C ASN A 430 -4.54 13.28 -18.27
N PHE A 431 -5.02 12.05 -18.06
CA PHE A 431 -5.28 11.48 -16.74
C PHE A 431 -4.19 10.48 -16.37
N PHE A 432 -3.39 10.84 -15.39
CA PHE A 432 -2.23 10.08 -14.94
C PHE A 432 -2.49 9.37 -13.60
N MET A 433 -1.94 8.18 -13.45
CA MET A 433 -1.99 7.37 -12.23
C MET A 433 -0.58 7.25 -11.66
N LEU A 434 -0.36 7.76 -10.44
CA LEU A 434 0.99 7.77 -9.86
C LEU A 434 1.37 6.42 -9.23
N VAL A 435 0.37 5.69 -8.72
CA VAL A 435 0.50 4.35 -8.14
C VAL A 435 -0.71 3.51 -8.55
N GLY A 436 -0.91 3.38 -9.87
CA GLY A 436 -2.03 2.64 -10.46
C GLY A 436 -1.77 1.13 -10.63
N PRO A 437 -2.74 0.39 -11.21
CA PRO A 437 -2.51 -0.96 -11.71
C PRO A 437 -1.31 -1.01 -12.66
N HIS A 438 -0.58 -2.12 -12.67
CA HIS A 438 0.64 -2.35 -13.46
C HIS A 438 1.80 -1.37 -13.17
N SER A 439 1.68 -0.49 -12.18
CA SER A 439 2.81 0.35 -11.76
C SER A 439 3.89 -0.49 -11.07
N GLY A 440 5.16 -0.09 -11.25
CA GLY A 440 6.28 -0.69 -10.51
C GLY A 440 6.25 -0.40 -9.00
N ALA A 441 5.41 0.53 -8.53
CA ALA A 441 5.40 0.99 -7.14
C ALA A 441 4.61 0.07 -6.19
N THR A 442 3.58 -0.64 -6.65
CA THR A 442 2.64 -1.34 -5.75
C THR A 442 3.29 -2.54 -5.02
N PHE A 443 4.33 -3.15 -5.60
CA PHE A 443 5.13 -4.23 -4.98
C PHE A 443 6.44 -3.71 -4.35
N CYS A 444 6.64 -2.40 -4.30
CA CYS A 444 7.89 -1.78 -3.89
C CYS A 444 7.74 -1.03 -2.55
N ASN A 445 8.85 -0.52 -2.05
CA ASN A 445 8.90 0.63 -1.14
C ASN A 445 8.27 1.86 -1.83
N ILE A 446 6.99 2.10 -1.56
CA ILE A 446 6.12 3.01 -2.33
C ILE A 446 6.68 4.43 -2.44
N PRO A 447 7.12 5.14 -1.38
CA PRO A 447 7.61 6.51 -1.51
C PRO A 447 8.73 6.64 -2.54
N ARG A 448 9.63 5.65 -2.56
CA ARG A 448 10.77 5.58 -3.48
C ARG A 448 10.36 5.23 -4.90
N CYS A 449 9.60 4.15 -5.10
CA CYS A 449 9.19 3.77 -6.46
C CYS A 449 8.15 4.72 -7.07
N SER A 450 7.31 5.36 -6.25
CA SER A 450 6.38 6.37 -6.75
C SER A 450 7.08 7.69 -7.10
N ALA A 451 8.20 8.03 -6.45
CA ALA A 451 9.01 9.19 -6.82
C ALA A 451 9.52 9.08 -8.27
N LEU A 452 9.93 7.88 -8.72
CA LEU A 452 10.29 7.64 -10.12
C LEU A 452 9.12 7.97 -11.08
N ALA A 453 7.91 7.53 -10.77
CA ALA A 453 6.74 7.84 -11.59
C ALA A 453 6.45 9.35 -11.61
N VAL A 454 6.56 10.02 -10.45
CA VAL A 454 6.39 11.46 -10.33
C VAL A 454 7.43 12.22 -11.17
N ASP A 455 8.71 11.85 -11.07
CA ASP A 455 9.78 12.50 -11.81
C ASP A 455 9.61 12.30 -13.31
N TRP A 456 9.39 11.05 -13.75
CA TRP A 456 9.22 10.72 -15.16
C TRP A 456 8.02 11.43 -15.79
N LEU A 457 6.87 11.45 -15.12
CA LEU A 457 5.69 12.16 -15.61
C LEU A 457 5.89 13.67 -15.60
N SER A 458 6.58 14.22 -14.60
CA SER A 458 6.89 15.65 -14.56
C SER A 458 7.80 16.04 -15.74
N ASP A 459 8.81 15.24 -16.06
CA ASP A 459 9.70 15.49 -17.19
C ASP A 459 8.93 15.43 -18.53
N MET A 460 8.06 14.44 -18.72
CA MET A 460 7.17 14.34 -19.88
C MET A 460 6.29 15.58 -20.05
N ILE A 461 5.75 16.09 -18.94
CA ILE A 461 4.91 17.29 -18.94
C ILE A 461 5.72 18.56 -19.20
N ALA A 462 7.00 18.59 -18.80
CA ALA A 462 7.92 19.68 -19.15
C ALA A 462 8.13 19.76 -20.66
N GLU A 463 8.40 18.60 -21.28
CA GLU A 463 8.62 18.50 -22.72
C GLU A 463 7.34 18.80 -23.51
N ALA A 464 6.20 18.28 -23.07
CA ALA A 464 4.89 18.56 -23.65
C ALA A 464 4.58 20.08 -23.70
N LYS A 465 4.89 20.80 -22.61
CA LYS A 465 4.73 22.27 -22.54
C LYS A 465 5.56 22.99 -23.58
N ASN A 466 6.83 22.61 -23.71
CA ASN A 466 7.76 23.22 -24.67
C ASN A 466 7.34 22.94 -26.12
N GLY A 467 6.69 21.80 -26.36
CA GLY A 467 6.12 21.42 -27.67
C GLY A 467 4.72 21.96 -27.96
N GLY A 468 4.05 22.62 -27.00
CA GLY A 468 2.68 23.10 -27.15
C GLY A 468 1.59 22.01 -27.10
N VAL A 469 1.96 20.80 -26.68
CA VAL A 469 1.08 19.62 -26.60
C VAL A 469 -0.07 19.88 -25.62
N GLN A 470 -1.30 19.56 -26.03
CA GLN A 470 -2.52 19.73 -25.24
C GLN A 470 -3.18 18.39 -24.89
N ARG A 471 -2.76 17.29 -25.51
CA ARG A 471 -3.33 15.96 -25.27
C ARG A 471 -2.23 14.91 -25.29
N ILE A 472 -2.19 14.11 -24.22
CA ILE A 472 -1.28 12.97 -24.04
C ILE A 472 -2.13 11.76 -23.68
N GLU A 473 -2.05 10.72 -24.49
CA GLU A 473 -2.67 9.43 -24.20
C GLU A 473 -1.85 8.27 -24.76
N PRO A 474 -1.90 7.06 -24.19
CA PRO A 474 -1.19 5.93 -24.74
C PRO A 474 -1.91 5.39 -25.98
N GLU A 475 -1.13 4.88 -26.93
CA GLU A 475 -1.66 4.00 -27.97
C GLU A 475 -2.31 2.77 -27.33
N ILE A 476 -3.47 2.34 -27.85
CA ILE A 476 -4.17 1.15 -27.35
C ILE A 476 -3.24 -0.08 -27.41
N ALA A 477 -2.50 -0.25 -28.52
CA ALA A 477 -1.58 -1.36 -28.71
C ALA A 477 -0.41 -1.35 -27.71
N ALA A 478 0.08 -0.16 -27.34
CA ALA A 478 1.15 -0.02 -26.34
C ALA A 478 0.67 -0.45 -24.95
N ALA A 479 -0.53 0.00 -24.55
CA ALA A 479 -1.15 -0.41 -23.29
C ALA A 479 -1.47 -1.92 -23.24
N GLU A 480 -1.96 -2.50 -24.33
CA GLU A 480 -2.22 -3.94 -24.44
C GLU A 480 -0.94 -4.75 -24.30
N SER A 481 0.09 -4.41 -25.09
CA SER A 481 1.40 -5.08 -25.05
C SER A 481 2.04 -4.99 -23.66
N TYR A 482 1.97 -3.82 -23.01
CA TYR A 482 2.48 -3.66 -21.65
C TYR A 482 1.71 -4.48 -20.62
N SER A 483 0.38 -4.53 -20.74
CA SER A 483 -0.48 -5.30 -19.83
C SER A 483 -0.25 -6.82 -19.98
N GLU A 484 -0.09 -7.31 -21.22
CA GLU A 484 0.30 -8.70 -21.50
C GLU A 484 1.69 -9.02 -20.95
N TYR A 485 2.63 -8.08 -21.07
CA TYR A 485 3.96 -8.21 -20.50
C TYR A 485 3.91 -8.33 -18.97
N CYS A 486 3.12 -7.50 -18.28
CA CYS A 486 2.90 -7.62 -16.84
C CYS A 486 2.28 -8.97 -16.46
N ALA A 487 1.27 -9.43 -17.19
CA ALA A 487 0.65 -10.73 -16.97
C ALA A 487 1.64 -11.89 -17.16
N LYS A 488 2.51 -11.83 -18.19
CA LYS A 488 3.57 -12.81 -18.43
C LYS A 488 4.60 -12.84 -17.30
N LEU A 489 4.98 -11.69 -16.75
CA LEU A 489 5.89 -11.62 -15.60
C LEU A 489 5.22 -12.21 -14.35
N MET A 490 3.99 -11.81 -14.04
CA MET A 490 3.26 -12.35 -12.90
C MET A 490 3.03 -13.86 -13.00
N GLY A 491 2.71 -14.38 -14.19
CA GLY A 491 2.49 -15.81 -14.42
C GLY A 491 3.70 -16.70 -14.17
N LYS A 492 4.91 -16.13 -14.18
CA LYS A 492 6.17 -16.85 -13.84
C LYS A 492 6.45 -16.91 -12.35
N MET A 493 5.77 -16.11 -11.54
CA MET A 493 5.99 -16.01 -10.10
C MET A 493 4.91 -16.75 -9.34
N LEU A 494 5.24 -17.34 -8.19
CA LEU A 494 4.26 -18.01 -7.34
C LEU A 494 3.21 -17.03 -6.80
N LEU A 495 3.58 -15.77 -6.55
CA LEU A 495 2.64 -14.72 -6.16
C LEU A 495 1.50 -14.53 -7.18
N GLY A 496 1.76 -14.70 -8.47
CA GLY A 496 0.75 -14.59 -9.52
C GLY A 496 -0.25 -15.76 -9.51
N GLN A 497 0.12 -16.84 -8.83
CA GLN A 497 -0.67 -18.06 -8.66
C GLN A 497 -1.33 -18.13 -7.27
N THR A 498 -1.18 -17.10 -6.44
CA THR A 498 -1.76 -17.02 -5.09
C THR A 498 -2.96 -16.08 -5.06
N ASN A 499 -4.02 -16.49 -4.37
CA ASN A 499 -5.15 -15.61 -4.07
C ASN A 499 -4.69 -14.55 -3.07
N SER A 500 -4.69 -13.28 -3.48
CA SER A 500 -4.39 -12.14 -2.60
C SER A 500 -4.86 -10.84 -3.23
N TRP A 501 -4.73 -9.75 -2.48
CA TRP A 501 -4.99 -8.42 -3.01
C TRP A 501 -4.04 -8.03 -4.16
N PHE A 502 -2.84 -8.64 -4.26
CA PHE A 502 -1.93 -8.48 -5.40
C PHE A 502 -2.52 -9.02 -6.71
N THR A 503 -3.36 -10.04 -6.63
CA THR A 503 -4.05 -10.65 -7.78
C THR A 503 -5.50 -10.21 -7.89
N GLY A 504 -5.91 -9.16 -7.16
CA GLY A 504 -7.26 -8.61 -7.19
C GLY A 504 -8.32 -9.45 -6.48
N ILE A 505 -7.93 -10.53 -5.81
CA ILE A 505 -8.84 -11.38 -5.06
C ILE A 505 -9.18 -10.73 -3.72
N ASN A 506 -10.47 -10.54 -3.47
CA ASN A 506 -11.00 -10.15 -2.17
C ASN A 506 -12.39 -10.74 -1.97
N LYS A 507 -12.51 -11.80 -1.17
CA LYS A 507 -13.78 -12.50 -0.88
C LYS A 507 -14.84 -11.59 -0.23
N ASN A 508 -14.42 -10.48 0.39
CA ASN A 508 -15.33 -9.52 1.00
C ASN A 508 -15.97 -8.55 -0.01
N ILE A 509 -15.57 -8.59 -1.28
CA ILE A 509 -16.05 -7.68 -2.33
C ILE A 509 -16.65 -8.52 -3.45
N GLU A 510 -17.88 -8.19 -3.84
CA GLU A 510 -18.55 -8.83 -4.97
C GLU A 510 -17.80 -8.57 -6.28
N GLY A 511 -17.64 -9.61 -7.10
CA GLY A 511 -16.90 -9.50 -8.38
C GLY A 511 -15.37 -9.44 -8.25
N ARG A 512 -14.81 -9.71 -7.06
CA ARG A 512 -13.36 -9.82 -6.79
C ARG A 512 -12.93 -11.26 -6.52
N ASP A 513 -13.45 -12.20 -7.30
CA ASP A 513 -13.25 -13.66 -7.17
C ASP A 513 -12.36 -14.25 -8.28
N LYS A 514 -11.92 -13.43 -9.24
CA LYS A 514 -11.02 -13.83 -10.32
C LYS A 514 -9.67 -13.15 -10.20
N ARG A 515 -8.60 -13.91 -10.46
CA ARG A 515 -7.25 -13.37 -10.46
C ARG A 515 -7.05 -12.47 -11.67
N GLU A 516 -6.46 -11.32 -11.42
CA GLU A 516 -6.07 -10.34 -12.42
C GLU A 516 -4.58 -10.03 -12.27
N ALA A 517 -3.91 -9.76 -13.39
CA ALA A 517 -2.56 -9.23 -13.35
C ALA A 517 -2.64 -7.73 -13.04
N LEU A 518 -2.45 -7.35 -11.77
CA LEU A 518 -2.57 -5.96 -11.32
C LEU A 518 -1.23 -5.28 -11.09
N LEU A 519 -0.11 -5.99 -11.17
CA LEU A 519 1.19 -5.52 -10.75
C LEU A 519 2.24 -5.67 -11.85
N PHE A 520 3.22 -4.78 -11.84
CA PHE A 520 4.50 -5.04 -12.48
C PHE A 520 5.43 -5.72 -11.46
N VAL A 521 5.84 -6.96 -11.74
CA VAL A 521 6.73 -7.75 -10.87
C VAL A 521 8.13 -7.94 -11.47
N GLY A 522 8.51 -7.12 -12.45
CA GLY A 522 9.84 -7.17 -13.07
C GLY A 522 10.95 -6.52 -12.24
N GLY A 523 10.61 -5.88 -11.12
CA GLY A 523 11.54 -5.18 -10.23
C GLY A 523 11.83 -3.73 -10.63
N ASN A 524 12.22 -2.92 -9.65
CA ASN A 524 12.49 -1.49 -9.82
C ASN A 524 13.53 -1.17 -10.92
N PRO A 525 14.68 -1.86 -11.04
CA PRO A 525 15.66 -1.58 -12.09
C PRO A 525 15.07 -1.76 -13.49
N LYS A 526 14.33 -2.86 -13.70
CA LYS A 526 13.70 -3.15 -14.99
C LYS A 526 12.59 -2.18 -15.33
N PHE A 527 11.87 -1.67 -14.33
CA PHE A 527 10.88 -0.62 -14.54
C PHE A 527 11.54 0.70 -14.94
N ARG A 528 12.65 1.08 -14.31
CA ARG A 528 13.46 2.25 -14.70
C ARG A 528 13.96 2.14 -16.13
N GLU A 529 14.58 1.01 -16.50
CA GLU A 529 15.03 0.75 -17.87
C GLU A 529 13.90 0.90 -18.88
N TYR A 530 12.70 0.39 -18.56
CA TYR A 530 11.52 0.52 -19.42
C TYR A 530 11.10 2.00 -19.56
N CYS A 531 11.06 2.74 -18.46
CA CYS A 531 10.74 4.18 -18.46
C CYS A 531 11.76 4.99 -19.28
N ASP A 532 13.05 4.68 -19.13
CA ASP A 532 14.14 5.35 -19.85
C ASP A 532 14.06 5.06 -21.35
N ASP A 533 13.86 3.79 -21.75
CA ASP A 533 13.68 3.40 -23.16
C ASP A 533 12.51 4.16 -23.82
N VAL A 534 11.37 4.26 -23.13
CA VAL A 534 10.21 5.01 -23.65
C VAL A 534 10.55 6.48 -23.86
N ARG A 535 11.20 7.13 -22.88
CA ARG A 535 11.58 8.54 -22.97
C ARG A 535 12.63 8.79 -24.07
N GLU A 536 13.70 8.01 -24.09
CA GLU A 536 14.81 8.15 -25.05
C GLU A 536 14.37 7.94 -26.50
N ASN A 537 13.31 7.17 -26.72
CA ASN A 537 12.68 6.98 -28.03
C ASN A 537 11.50 7.95 -28.29
N GLY A 538 11.52 9.14 -27.67
CA GLY A 538 10.54 10.21 -27.92
C GLY A 538 9.14 9.88 -27.40
N TYR A 539 9.04 9.35 -26.18
CA TYR A 539 7.79 8.89 -25.54
C TYR A 539 7.06 7.83 -26.37
N LYS A 540 7.80 6.87 -26.92
CA LYS A 540 7.25 5.78 -27.75
C LYS A 540 6.03 5.12 -27.10
N GLY A 541 4.95 4.99 -27.86
CA GLY A 541 3.69 4.43 -27.39
C GLY A 541 2.75 5.45 -26.74
N TYR A 542 3.16 6.72 -26.60
CA TYR A 542 2.27 7.84 -26.33
C TYR A 542 1.97 8.63 -27.62
N ILE A 543 0.72 9.10 -27.71
CA ILE A 543 0.26 10.08 -28.69
C ILE A 543 0.26 11.43 -27.99
N MET A 544 1.05 12.38 -28.50
CA MET A 544 1.19 13.73 -27.96
C MET A 544 0.79 14.75 -29.04
N THR A 545 -0.34 15.42 -28.86
CA THR A 545 -0.94 16.35 -29.85
C THR A 545 -1.35 17.69 -29.27
#